data_AF-A0A1G9SAS3-F1
#
_entry.id   AF-A0A1G9SAS3-F1
#
_cell.length_a   1.000
_cell.length_b   1.000
_cell.length_c   1.000
_cell.angle_alpha   90.00
_cell.angle_beta   90.00
_cell.angle_gamma   90.00
#
_symmetry.space_group_name_H-M   'P 1'
#
loop_
_entity.id
_entity.type
_entity.pdbx_description
1 polymer ?
#
loop_
_entity_poly.entity_id
_entity_poly.type
_entity_poly.pdbx_seq_one_letter_code
_entity_poly.pdbx_strand_id
1 'polypeptide(L)'
;MSGGARVSLPGLRSPGAGFDEPFAMLDACHDRVRRSLDLLQRLRAYLQDTGCDDSARQAARDVLRYFDLAAPLHHEDEELHVFPPLLAAGDAQVREVVLQLQRDHVAMAGRWTAARGALLALAEGLQDTFTPGQEQALEDFAQGYDEHLRHEDLAVYPAAQALLDQERLQAMGQEMAQRRGATVQLSKK
;
A
#
# COMPACT_ATOMS: atom_id res chain seq x y z
N MET A 1 -33.18 -18.53 -5.57
CA MET A 1 -32.84 -17.10 -5.43
C MET A 1 -32.05 -16.95 -4.14
N SER A 2 -30.74 -17.23 -4.18
CA SER A 2 -29.88 -17.14 -2.99
C SER A 2 -29.14 -15.82 -3.04
N GLY A 3 -29.39 -14.96 -2.05
CA GLY A 3 -28.77 -13.65 -1.91
C GLY A 3 -27.28 -13.77 -1.65
N GLY A 4 -26.47 -13.07 -2.45
CA GLY A 4 -25.03 -12.97 -2.27
C GLY A 4 -24.71 -12.22 -0.98
N ALA A 5 -24.12 -12.93 -0.03
CA ALA A 5 -23.52 -12.32 1.15
C ALA A 5 -22.32 -11.47 0.70
N ARG A 6 -22.36 -10.16 0.98
CA ARG A 6 -21.20 -9.28 0.82
C ARG A 6 -20.15 -9.70 1.85
N VAL A 7 -19.02 -10.21 1.37
CA VAL A 7 -17.83 -10.46 2.20
C VAL A 7 -17.38 -9.13 2.78
N SER A 8 -17.54 -8.95 4.09
CA SER A 8 -16.96 -7.82 4.81
C SER A 8 -15.53 -8.17 5.15
N LEU A 9 -14.58 -7.52 4.48
CA LEU A 9 -13.14 -7.67 4.71
C LEU A 9 -12.76 -6.94 6.02
N PRO A 10 -12.30 -7.64 7.08
CA PRO A 10 -11.77 -6.98 8.27
C PRO A 10 -10.46 -6.27 7.90
N GLY A 11 -10.38 -4.95 8.10
CA GLY A 11 -9.17 -4.15 7.86
C GLY A 11 -9.39 -2.77 7.21
N LEU A 12 -10.58 -2.49 6.68
CA LEU A 12 -10.92 -1.23 5.99
C LEU A 12 -11.40 -0.08 6.89
N ARG A 13 -11.40 -0.24 8.21
CA ARG A 13 -11.84 0.81 9.15
C ARG A 13 -10.78 1.01 10.22
N SER A 14 -9.77 1.83 9.91
CA SER A 14 -9.11 2.57 10.97
C SER A 14 -10.10 3.66 11.44
N PRO A 15 -10.36 3.81 12.75
CA PRO A 15 -11.25 4.86 13.23
C PRO A 15 -10.55 6.20 13.01
N GLY A 16 -10.91 6.92 11.95
CA GLY A 16 -10.34 8.23 11.65
C GLY A 16 -10.63 8.70 10.22
N ALA A 17 -10.07 8.02 9.22
CA ALA A 17 -10.16 8.45 7.83
C ALA A 17 -11.21 7.65 7.05
N GLY A 18 -12.32 8.31 6.70
CA GLY A 18 -13.27 7.81 5.71
C GLY A 18 -12.87 8.25 4.30
N PHE A 19 -13.62 7.79 3.31
CA PHE A 19 -13.41 8.19 1.91
C PHE A 19 -13.80 9.65 1.63
N ASP A 20 -14.42 10.32 2.59
CA ASP A 20 -14.68 11.76 2.62
C ASP A 20 -13.42 12.61 2.88
N GLU A 21 -12.34 11.99 3.37
CA GLU A 21 -11.02 12.59 3.57
C GLU A 21 -9.95 11.76 2.83
N PRO A 22 -9.86 11.84 1.48
CA PRO A 22 -9.05 10.93 0.68
C PRO A 22 -7.56 10.95 1.03
N PHE A 23 -6.99 12.12 1.35
CA PHE A 23 -5.58 12.21 1.76
C PHE A 23 -5.34 11.61 3.16
N ALA A 24 -6.25 11.80 4.12
CA ALA A 24 -6.13 11.13 5.42
C ALA A 24 -6.23 9.61 5.28
N MET A 25 -6.99 9.11 4.29
CA MET A 25 -7.04 7.69 3.96
C MET A 25 -5.71 7.19 3.38
N LEU A 26 -5.09 7.97 2.48
CA LEU A 26 -3.77 7.69 1.92
C LEU A 26 -2.67 7.70 3.00
N ASP A 27 -2.67 8.68 3.90
CA ASP A 27 -1.75 8.72 5.05
C ASP A 27 -1.93 7.47 5.93
N ALA A 28 -3.17 7.05 6.16
CA ALA A 28 -3.46 5.81 6.89
C ALA A 28 -3.02 4.56 6.12
N CYS A 29 -2.93 4.60 4.79
CA CYS A 29 -2.27 3.56 3.99
C CYS A 29 -0.76 3.56 4.22
N HIS A 30 -0.08 4.71 4.23
CA HIS A 30 1.36 4.78 4.54
C HIS A 30 1.70 4.19 5.90
N ASP A 31 0.88 4.48 6.91
CA ASP A 31 0.98 3.86 8.23
C ASP A 31 0.87 2.33 8.19
N ARG A 32 -0.02 1.80 7.34
CA ARG A 32 -0.16 0.35 7.14
C ARG A 32 1.01 -0.23 6.36
N VAL A 33 1.55 0.47 5.35
CA VAL A 33 2.76 0.09 4.63
C VAL A 33 3.90 -0.09 5.64
N ARG A 34 4.17 0.94 6.45
CA ARG A 34 5.25 0.94 7.44
C ARG A 34 5.12 -0.23 8.43
N ARG A 35 3.91 -0.49 8.94
CA ARG A 35 3.67 -1.64 9.84
C ARG A 35 3.88 -2.99 9.15
N SER A 36 3.47 -3.14 7.89
CA SER A 36 3.69 -4.38 7.14
C SER A 36 5.17 -4.62 6.84
N LEU A 37 5.94 -3.55 6.59
CA LEU A 37 7.40 -3.62 6.41
C LEU A 37 8.13 -3.99 7.72
N ASP A 38 7.74 -3.38 8.84
CA ASP A 38 8.25 -3.74 10.17
C ASP A 38 7.93 -5.21 10.52
N LEU A 39 6.71 -5.68 10.21
CA LEU A 39 6.34 -7.08 10.37
C LEU A 39 7.24 -8.01 9.53
N LEU A 40 7.54 -7.63 8.28
CA LEU A 40 8.45 -8.38 7.42
C LEU A 40 9.87 -8.46 8.01
N GLN A 41 10.42 -7.34 8.51
CA GLN A 41 11.73 -7.32 9.15
C GLN A 41 11.78 -8.20 10.41
N ARG A 42 10.75 -8.10 11.26
CA ARG A 42 10.63 -8.93 12.47
C ARG A 42 10.48 -10.41 12.16
N LEU A 43 9.73 -10.76 11.11
CA LEU A 43 9.62 -12.15 10.64
C LEU A 43 10.98 -12.72 10.27
N ARG A 44 11.79 -11.96 9.50
CA ARG A 44 13.14 -12.39 9.09
C ARG A 44 14.04 -12.63 10.29
N ALA A 45 14.04 -11.72 11.27
CA ALA A 45 14.79 -11.91 12.51
C ALA A 45 14.28 -13.11 13.34
N TYR A 46 12.95 -13.26 13.46
CA TYR A 46 12.34 -14.36 14.21
C TYR A 46 12.71 -15.74 13.66
N LEU A 47 12.79 -15.89 12.34
CA LEU A 47 13.21 -17.14 11.71
C LEU A 47 14.67 -17.51 12.02
N GLN A 48 15.54 -16.52 12.23
CA GLN A 48 16.95 -16.76 12.59
C GLN A 48 17.10 -17.15 14.07
N ASP A 49 16.34 -16.50 14.96
CA ASP A 49 16.47 -16.67 16.41
C ASP A 49 15.64 -17.83 16.96
N THR A 50 14.43 -18.03 16.44
CA THR A 50 13.43 -18.97 16.98
C THR A 50 13.09 -20.11 16.02
N GLY A 51 13.07 -19.83 14.72
CA GLY A 51 12.68 -20.79 13.68
C GLY A 51 11.23 -20.65 13.22
N CYS A 52 10.80 -21.54 12.33
CA CYS A 52 9.48 -21.49 11.70
C CYS A 52 8.43 -22.22 12.53
N ASP A 53 7.46 -21.46 13.06
CA ASP A 53 6.25 -21.95 13.72
C ASP A 53 5.00 -21.35 13.09
N ASP A 54 3.83 -21.63 13.67
CA ASP A 54 2.56 -21.08 13.18
C ASP A 54 2.51 -19.55 13.20
N SER A 55 3.23 -18.90 14.12
CA SER A 55 3.32 -17.44 14.22
C SER A 55 4.11 -16.85 13.05
N ALA A 56 5.25 -17.44 12.70
CA ALA A 56 6.04 -17.05 11.54
C ALA A 56 5.24 -17.19 10.24
N ARG A 57 4.52 -18.30 10.09
CA ARG A 57 3.65 -18.56 8.93
C ARG A 57 2.49 -17.56 8.87
N GLN A 58 1.93 -17.18 10.02
CA GLN A 58 0.87 -16.18 10.09
C GLN A 58 1.38 -14.79 9.71
N ALA A 59 2.54 -14.38 10.21
CA ALA A 59 3.17 -13.12 9.83
C ALA A 59 3.40 -13.02 8.32
N ALA A 60 3.87 -14.10 7.68
CA ALA A 60 4.01 -14.14 6.22
C ALA A 60 2.68 -13.96 5.48
N ARG A 61 1.60 -14.62 5.95
CA ARG A 61 0.26 -14.44 5.39
C ARG A 61 -0.24 -13.01 5.50
N ASP A 62 0.03 -12.33 6.62
CA ASP A 62 -0.39 -10.95 6.83
C ASP A 62 0.37 -9.97 5.94
N VAL A 63 1.69 -10.16 5.76
CA VAL A 63 2.50 -9.41 4.80
C VAL A 63 2.00 -9.62 3.36
N LEU A 64 1.79 -10.89 2.96
CA LEU A 64 1.25 -11.24 1.64
C LEU A 64 -0.09 -10.56 1.37
N ARG A 65 -1.04 -10.67 2.31
CA ARG A 65 -2.38 -10.08 2.16
C ARG A 65 -2.32 -8.57 1.96
N TYR A 66 -1.41 -7.88 2.65
CA TYR A 66 -1.28 -6.44 2.50
C TYR A 66 -0.74 -6.06 1.12
N PHE A 67 0.39 -6.64 0.71
CA PHE A 67 1.06 -6.24 -0.54
C PHE A 67 0.43 -6.84 -1.80
N ASP A 68 -0.34 -7.92 -1.70
CA ASP A 68 -1.13 -8.45 -2.83
C ASP A 68 -2.40 -7.64 -3.11
N LEU A 69 -2.97 -6.99 -2.09
CA LEU A 69 -4.30 -6.37 -2.20
C LEU A 69 -4.29 -4.87 -1.93
N ALA A 70 -3.76 -4.43 -0.80
CA ALA A 70 -3.90 -3.05 -0.34
C ALA A 70 -2.90 -2.10 -1.02
N ALA A 71 -1.63 -2.51 -1.14
CA ALA A 71 -0.60 -1.67 -1.76
C ALA A 71 -0.89 -1.36 -3.24
N PRO A 72 -1.31 -2.33 -4.09
CA PRO A 72 -1.65 -2.02 -5.49
C PRO A 72 -2.81 -1.02 -5.62
N LEU A 73 -3.85 -1.15 -4.77
CA LEU A 73 -4.98 -0.21 -4.77
C LEU A 73 -4.58 1.19 -4.30
N HIS A 74 -3.58 1.28 -3.41
CA HIS A 74 -3.03 2.56 -2.95
C HIS A 74 -2.28 3.26 -4.09
N HIS A 75 -1.34 2.58 -4.75
CA HIS A 75 -0.66 3.14 -5.93
C HIS A 75 -1.66 3.51 -7.04
N GLU A 76 -2.68 2.68 -7.26
CA GLU A 76 -3.74 2.99 -8.24
C GLU A 76 -4.50 4.28 -7.89
N ASP A 77 -4.73 4.57 -6.61
CA ASP A 77 -5.36 5.83 -6.20
C ASP A 77 -4.48 7.03 -6.56
N GLU A 78 -3.16 6.93 -6.36
CA GLU A 78 -2.22 8.00 -6.65
C GLU A 78 -2.07 8.25 -8.14
N GLU A 79 -1.90 7.18 -8.92
CA GLU A 79 -1.79 7.21 -10.38
C GLU A 79 -3.03 7.82 -11.05
N LEU A 80 -4.22 7.60 -10.47
CA LEU A 80 -5.48 8.12 -11.02
C LEU A 80 -5.80 9.54 -10.54
N HIS A 81 -5.48 9.88 -9.29
CA HIS A 81 -6.04 11.08 -8.65
C HIS A 81 -5.01 12.10 -8.19
N VAL A 82 -3.82 11.66 -7.79
CA VAL A 82 -2.80 12.51 -7.18
C VAL A 82 -1.79 12.99 -8.22
N PHE A 83 -1.28 12.08 -9.04
CA PHE A 83 -0.23 12.38 -10.02
C PHE A 83 -0.71 13.19 -11.23
N PRO A 84 -1.87 12.91 -11.86
CA PRO A 84 -2.31 13.64 -13.05
C PRO A 84 -2.42 15.17 -12.90
N PRO A 85 -3.04 15.74 -11.82
CA PRO A 85 -3.10 17.19 -11.68
C PRO A 85 -1.71 17.83 -11.51
N LEU A 86 -0.78 17.13 -10.86
CA LEU A 86 0.60 17.60 -10.68
C LEU A 86 1.40 17.58 -11.98
N LEU A 87 1.22 16.55 -12.82
CA LEU A 87 1.84 16.52 -14.14
C LEU A 87 1.33 17.64 -15.05
N ALA A 88 0.04 17.99 -14.93
CA ALA A 88 -0.59 19.02 -15.74
C ALA A 88 -0.24 20.45 -15.31
N ALA A 89 -0.17 20.72 -14.00
CA ALA A 89 -0.10 22.07 -13.46
C ALA A 89 0.97 22.31 -12.38
N GLY A 90 1.66 21.26 -11.93
CA GLY A 90 2.75 21.37 -10.95
C GLY A 90 3.99 22.03 -11.54
N ASP A 91 4.85 22.55 -10.65
CA ASP A 91 6.14 23.10 -11.06
C ASP A 91 7.09 22.00 -11.61
N ALA A 92 8.24 22.42 -12.14
CA ALA A 92 9.19 21.46 -12.72
C ALA A 92 9.75 20.45 -11.71
N GLN A 93 9.92 20.84 -10.46
CA GLN A 93 10.49 19.98 -9.42
C GLN A 93 9.48 18.91 -9.00
N VAL A 94 8.24 19.30 -8.74
CA VAL A 94 7.17 18.36 -8.36
C VAL A 94 6.87 17.38 -9.49
N ARG A 95 6.88 17.83 -10.74
CA ARG A 95 6.70 16.94 -11.90
C ARG A 95 7.79 15.89 -12.01
N GLU A 96 9.06 16.25 -11.77
CA GLU A 96 10.15 15.26 -11.77
C GLU A 96 9.98 14.24 -10.64
N VAL A 97 9.56 14.68 -9.44
CA VAL A 97 9.26 13.77 -8.32
C VAL A 97 8.14 12.81 -8.70
N VAL A 98 7.05 13.28 -9.30
CA VAL A 98 5.95 12.41 -9.75
C VAL A 98 6.43 11.38 -10.78
N LEU A 99 7.22 11.80 -11.78
CA LEU A 99 7.79 10.86 -12.75
C LEU A 99 8.72 9.83 -12.10
N GLN A 100 9.44 10.21 -11.05
CA GLN A 100 10.24 9.28 -10.25
C GLN A 100 9.34 8.29 -9.49
N LEU A 101 8.27 8.74 -8.83
CA LEU A 101 7.35 7.86 -8.10
C LEU A 101 6.66 6.85 -9.03
N GLN A 102 6.27 7.25 -10.24
CA GLN A 102 5.74 6.32 -11.24
C GLN A 102 6.75 5.24 -11.63
N ARG A 103 8.05 5.59 -11.74
CA ARG A 103 9.12 4.60 -11.95
C ARG A 103 9.29 3.70 -10.74
N ASP A 104 9.17 4.25 -9.54
CA ASP A 104 9.25 3.51 -8.29
C ASP A 104 8.12 2.48 -8.17
N HIS A 105 6.86 2.84 -8.48
CA HIS A 105 5.72 1.90 -8.50
C HIS A 105 6.00 0.67 -9.36
N VAL A 106 6.55 0.87 -10.57
CA VAL A 106 6.92 -0.24 -11.48
C VAL A 106 8.03 -1.09 -10.87
N ALA A 107 9.08 -0.46 -10.32
CA ALA A 107 10.18 -1.16 -9.68
C ALA A 107 9.73 -1.95 -8.44
N MET A 108 8.83 -1.37 -7.62
CA MET A 108 8.27 -1.98 -6.43
C MET A 108 7.39 -3.18 -6.76
N ALA A 109 6.58 -3.11 -7.83
CA ALA A 109 5.82 -4.27 -8.31
C ALA A 109 6.74 -5.42 -8.78
N GLY A 110 7.86 -5.08 -9.45
CA GLY A 110 8.89 -6.05 -9.82
C GLY A 110 9.57 -6.70 -8.61
N ARG A 111 9.99 -5.89 -7.64
CA ARG A 111 10.60 -6.36 -6.38
C ARG A 111 9.63 -7.22 -5.57
N TRP A 112 8.34 -6.84 -5.52
CA TRP A 112 7.32 -7.65 -4.87
C TRP A 112 7.20 -9.03 -5.53
N THR A 113 7.16 -9.08 -6.86
CA THR A 113 7.12 -10.36 -7.60
C THR A 113 8.29 -11.28 -7.23
N ALA A 114 9.50 -10.73 -7.06
CA ALA A 114 10.68 -11.48 -6.64
C ALA A 114 10.60 -11.95 -5.17
N ALA A 115 10.12 -11.10 -4.26
CA ALA A 115 10.02 -11.40 -2.83
C ALA A 115 8.86 -12.35 -2.48
N ARG A 116 7.73 -12.22 -3.18
CA ARG A 116 6.45 -12.86 -2.87
C ARG A 116 6.54 -14.38 -2.77
N GLY A 117 7.29 -15.02 -3.66
CA GLY A 117 7.43 -16.47 -3.69
C GLY A 117 8.00 -17.06 -2.39
N ALA A 118 8.94 -16.35 -1.75
CA ALA A 118 9.53 -16.78 -0.50
C ALA A 118 8.52 -16.75 0.65
N LEU A 119 7.75 -15.66 0.76
CA LEU A 119 6.72 -15.51 1.78
C LEU A 119 5.60 -16.53 1.59
N LEU A 120 5.21 -16.82 0.34
CA LEU A 120 4.20 -17.82 0.04
C LEU A 120 4.65 -19.23 0.46
N ALA A 121 5.87 -19.62 0.09
CA ALA A 121 6.41 -20.92 0.47
C ALA A 121 6.53 -21.07 1.99
N LEU A 122 6.89 -20.00 2.71
CA LEU A 122 6.89 -20.03 4.18
C LEU A 122 5.46 -20.19 4.73
N ALA A 123 4.52 -19.37 4.25
CA ALA A 123 3.13 -19.38 4.69
C ALA A 123 2.43 -20.75 4.48
N GLU A 124 2.79 -21.46 3.42
CA GLU A 124 2.27 -22.78 3.06
C GLU A 124 3.05 -23.94 3.72
N GLY A 125 4.14 -23.65 4.43
CA GLY A 125 4.97 -24.67 5.08
C GLY A 125 5.82 -25.50 4.12
N LEU A 126 6.11 -24.95 2.94
CA LEU A 126 6.98 -25.55 1.94
C LEU A 126 8.47 -25.26 2.21
N GLN A 127 8.75 -24.25 3.05
CA GLN A 127 10.07 -23.96 3.58
C GLN A 127 9.95 -23.40 5.00
N ASP A 128 11.03 -23.50 5.77
CA ASP A 128 11.11 -23.00 7.15
C ASP A 128 12.18 -21.91 7.32
N THR A 129 12.96 -21.62 6.28
CA THR A 129 14.01 -20.59 6.27
C THR A 129 14.06 -19.91 4.91
N PHE A 130 14.62 -18.70 4.86
CA PHE A 130 14.95 -18.04 3.60
C PHE A 130 16.38 -18.32 3.17
N THR A 131 16.59 -18.53 1.88
CA THR A 131 17.92 -18.55 1.27
C THR A 131 18.50 -17.12 1.24
N PRO A 132 19.83 -16.94 1.13
CA PRO A 132 20.43 -15.61 1.01
C PRO A 132 19.85 -14.77 -0.14
N GLY A 133 19.49 -15.40 -1.27
CA GLY A 133 18.85 -14.70 -2.38
C GLY A 133 17.43 -14.23 -2.08
N GLN A 134 16.65 -15.01 -1.32
CA GLN A 134 15.32 -14.61 -0.87
C GLN A 134 15.39 -13.51 0.19
N GLU A 135 16.36 -13.61 1.12
CA GLU A 135 16.64 -12.54 2.10
C GLU A 135 16.94 -11.21 1.39
N GLN A 136 17.80 -11.23 0.37
CA GLN A 136 18.10 -10.02 -0.40
C GLN A 136 16.86 -9.48 -1.13
N ALA A 137 16.05 -10.34 -1.75
CA ALA A 137 14.83 -9.89 -2.44
C ALA A 137 13.82 -9.23 -1.47
N LEU A 138 13.69 -9.74 -0.25
CA LEU A 138 12.84 -9.15 0.79
C LEU A 138 13.39 -7.81 1.29
N GLU A 139 14.72 -7.70 1.44
CA GLU A 139 15.41 -6.46 1.79
C GLU A 139 15.23 -5.39 0.71
N ASP A 140 15.53 -5.72 -0.56
CA ASP A 140 15.41 -4.81 -1.70
C ASP A 140 13.98 -4.28 -1.86
N PHE A 141 13.00 -5.15 -1.62
CA PHE A 141 11.59 -4.77 -1.61
C PHE A 141 11.29 -3.75 -0.50
N ALA A 142 11.74 -4.00 0.73
CA ALA A 142 11.48 -3.12 1.85
C ALA A 142 12.15 -1.74 1.68
N GLN A 143 13.40 -1.72 1.22
CA GLN A 143 14.16 -0.48 0.98
C GLN A 143 13.53 0.42 -0.09
N GLY A 144 12.71 -0.15 -0.99
CA GLY A 144 12.02 0.62 -2.02
C GLY A 144 10.99 1.61 -1.50
N TYR A 145 10.52 1.48 -0.24
CA TYR A 145 9.44 2.31 0.29
C TYR A 145 9.90 3.57 1.05
N ASP A 146 11.08 3.57 1.67
CA ASP A 146 11.44 4.65 2.61
C ASP A 146 11.51 6.02 1.92
N GLU A 147 12.26 6.12 0.82
CA GLU A 147 12.36 7.36 0.06
C GLU A 147 11.08 7.68 -0.73
N HIS A 148 10.38 6.64 -1.19
CA HIS A 148 9.12 6.74 -1.91
C HIS A 148 8.05 7.44 -1.06
N LEU A 149 7.75 6.88 0.12
CA LEU A 149 6.79 7.46 1.07
C LEU A 149 7.20 8.86 1.51
N ARG A 150 8.51 9.12 1.67
CA ARG A 150 9.01 10.45 2.03
C ARG A 150 8.71 11.49 0.94
N HIS A 151 8.87 11.14 -0.33
CA HIS A 151 8.55 12.03 -1.44
C HIS A 151 7.04 12.29 -1.53
N GLU A 152 6.22 11.27 -1.29
CA GLU A 152 4.76 11.40 -1.25
C GLU A 152 4.31 12.33 -0.13
N ASP A 153 4.68 12.00 1.11
CA ASP A 153 4.29 12.72 2.33
C ASP A 153 4.70 14.20 2.30
N LEU A 154 5.94 14.49 1.89
CA LEU A 154 6.55 15.81 2.08
C LEU A 154 6.42 16.73 0.87
N ALA A 155 6.19 16.19 -0.33
CA ALA A 155 6.18 16.98 -1.55
C ALA A 155 4.90 16.80 -2.36
N VAL A 156 4.52 15.56 -2.66
CA VAL A 156 3.44 15.29 -3.62
C VAL A 156 2.06 15.53 -3.02
N TYR A 157 1.78 15.03 -1.82
CA TYR A 157 0.47 15.20 -1.20
C TYR A 157 0.14 16.67 -0.90
N PRO A 158 1.04 17.48 -0.28
CA PRO A 158 0.78 18.90 -0.10
C PRO A 158 0.56 19.65 -1.41
N ALA A 159 1.34 19.33 -2.45
CA ALA A 159 1.19 19.95 -3.77
C ALA A 159 -0.14 19.57 -4.43
N ALA A 160 -0.57 18.31 -4.33
CA ALA A 160 -1.82 17.85 -4.92
C ALA A 160 -3.02 18.47 -4.21
N GLN A 161 -3.00 18.54 -2.87
CA GLN A 161 -4.02 19.21 -2.07
C GLN A 161 -4.18 20.68 -2.43
N ALA A 162 -3.11 21.37 -2.82
CA ALA A 162 -3.16 22.76 -3.25
C ALA A 162 -3.83 22.96 -4.64
N LEU A 163 -3.94 21.90 -5.45
CA LEU A 163 -4.52 21.94 -6.81
C LEU A 163 -5.94 21.36 -6.91
N LEU A 164 -6.34 20.54 -5.93
CA LEU A 164 -7.62 19.84 -5.95
C LEU A 164 -8.70 20.65 -5.22
N ASP A 165 -9.76 20.99 -5.95
CA ASP A 165 -10.95 21.58 -5.34
C ASP A 165 -11.82 20.52 -4.64
N GLN A 166 -12.84 20.98 -3.94
CA GLN A 166 -13.73 20.12 -3.15
C GLN A 166 -14.48 19.09 -4.00
N GLU A 167 -14.83 19.42 -5.26
CA GLU A 167 -15.54 18.52 -6.16
C GLU A 167 -14.63 17.36 -6.58
N ARG A 168 -13.38 17.66 -6.95
CA ARG A 168 -12.38 16.66 -7.29
C ARG A 168 -12.02 15.77 -6.09
N LEU A 169 -11.88 16.33 -4.89
CA LEU A 169 -11.65 15.55 -3.67
C LEU A 169 -12.80 14.57 -3.38
N GLN A 170 -14.05 15.00 -3.59
CA GLN A 170 -15.21 14.12 -3.43
C GLN A 170 -15.24 13.01 -4.48
N ALA A 171 -14.94 13.32 -5.74
CA ALA A 171 -14.86 12.32 -6.81
C ALA A 171 -13.76 11.28 -6.53
N MET A 172 -12.55 11.74 -6.17
CA MET A 172 -11.44 10.89 -5.74
C MET A 172 -11.87 9.93 -4.64
N GLY A 173 -12.48 10.45 -3.57
CA GLY A 173 -12.98 9.64 -2.46
C GLY A 173 -14.00 8.56 -2.87
N GLN A 174 -14.97 8.92 -3.71
CA GLN A 174 -15.98 7.99 -4.21
C GLN A 174 -15.35 6.85 -5.03
N GLU A 175 -14.42 7.17 -5.90
CA GLU A 175 -13.73 6.17 -6.72
C GLU A 175 -12.81 5.28 -5.88
N MET A 176 -12.09 5.85 -4.90
CA MET A 176 -11.29 5.08 -3.93
C MET A 176 -12.16 4.07 -3.18
N ALA A 177 -13.37 4.47 -2.78
CA ALA A 177 -14.33 3.58 -2.12
C ALA A 177 -14.82 2.47 -3.06
N GLN A 178 -15.16 2.83 -4.30
CA GLN A 178 -15.63 1.88 -5.30
C GLN A 178 -14.58 0.82 -5.61
N ARG A 179 -13.29 1.20 -5.77
CA ARG A 179 -12.17 0.26 -5.94
C ARG A 179 -12.07 -0.77 -4.81
N ARG A 180 -12.57 -0.43 -3.63
CA ARG A 180 -12.55 -1.28 -2.42
C ARG A 180 -13.90 -1.95 -2.13
N GLY A 181 -14.87 -1.86 -3.04
CA GLY A 181 -16.21 -2.41 -2.88
C GLY A 181 -17.05 -1.73 -1.79
N ALA A 182 -16.62 -0.57 -1.31
CA ALA A 182 -17.33 0.23 -0.31
C ALA A 182 -18.32 1.18 -0.99
N THR A 183 -19.44 1.48 -0.32
CA THR A 183 -20.38 2.50 -0.75
C THR A 183 -20.18 3.73 0.12
N VAL A 184 -19.86 4.89 -0.47
CA VAL A 184 -19.80 6.16 0.28
C VAL A 184 -21.23 6.59 0.61
N GLN A 185 -21.63 6.51 1.88
CA GLN A 185 -22.82 7.21 2.34
C GLN A 185 -22.44 8.66 2.58
N LEU A 186 -22.91 9.56 1.71
CA LEU A 186 -22.79 10.99 1.93
C LEU A 186 -23.58 11.35 3.19
N SER A 187 -22.88 11.72 4.27
CA SER A 187 -23.50 12.38 5.40
C SER A 187 -24.13 13.68 4.90
N LYS A 188 -25.46 13.71 4.78
CA LYS A 188 -26.20 14.95 4.56
C LYS A 188 -25.97 15.83 5.80
N LYS A 189 -25.49 17.06 5.56
CA LYS A 189 -25.32 18.13 6.55
C LYS A 189 -26.56 18.29 7.44
#